data_AF-A0A7S2JAW7-F1
#
_entry.id   AF-A0A7S2JAW7-F1
#
_cell.length_a   1.000
_cell.length_b   1.000
_cell.length_c   1.000
_cell.angle_alpha   90.00
_cell.angle_beta   90.00
_cell.angle_gamma   90.00
#
_symmetry.space_group_name_H-M   'P 1'
#
loop_
_entity.id
_entity.type
_entity.pdbx_description
1 polymer ?
#
loop_
_entity_poly.entity_id
_entity_poly.type
_entity_poly.pdbx_seq_one_letter_code
_entity_poly.pdbx_strand_id
1 'polypeptide(L)'
;HFSPTRAEEPSFAERMRQALLRVSLGGCDVVLFFDFSCLPQEPRSEDDERLFRTCLPHMGVLYSMFPTLILHEVPSGAHDYLESGWCFCEFKTAQLGNQLSQYSSAALEALGCSPWEGDNVFDDQAMEGPRSMKHFNSILQAELSQKRFSCPTDATTVCQILNGFAFKRMLLDAIEAGDSDRVREVVAHLKQNDLARTTLDQPVNAVLETPLHVAVRTKNVEVTRILLDNGAHSTRRNLRGDAPSQWFMFPRCGEAARLSRSSPAAKQDDGEIRSPIPEPCGRMAVTG
;
A
#
# COMPACT_ATOMS: atom_id res chain seq x y z
N HIS A 1 39.41 14.90 19.50
CA HIS A 1 39.90 14.03 18.42
C HIS A 1 38.85 12.98 18.12
N PHE A 2 37.93 13.28 17.20
CA PHE A 2 37.00 12.29 16.64
C PHE A 2 37.68 11.68 15.40
N SER A 3 38.04 10.41 15.48
CA SER A 3 38.48 9.64 14.31
C SER A 3 37.24 9.04 13.66
N PRO A 4 36.96 9.31 12.37
CA PRO A 4 35.86 8.64 11.69
C PRO A 4 36.27 7.19 11.46
N THR A 5 35.50 6.27 12.05
CA THR A 5 35.55 4.84 11.73
C THR A 5 35.37 4.67 10.22
N ARG A 6 36.32 3.99 9.60
CA ARG A 6 36.37 3.67 8.18
C ARG A 6 35.12 2.86 7.83
N ALA A 7 34.10 3.51 7.29
CA ALA A 7 32.93 2.83 6.75
C ALA A 7 33.41 1.85 5.68
N GLU A 8 33.06 0.57 5.80
CA GLU A 8 33.37 -0.43 4.80
C GLU A 8 32.79 0.01 3.46
N GLU A 9 33.60 -0.01 2.40
CA GLU A 9 33.11 0.38 1.08
C GLU A 9 32.01 -0.58 0.62
N PRO A 10 30.89 -0.07 0.09
CA PRO A 10 29.80 -0.90 -0.38
C PRO A 10 30.30 -1.87 -1.45
N SER A 11 29.83 -3.12 -1.38
CA SER A 11 30.18 -4.16 -2.33
C SER A 11 29.87 -3.74 -3.76
N PHE A 12 30.52 -4.35 -4.75
CA PHE A 12 30.23 -4.07 -6.16
C PHE A 12 28.74 -4.28 -6.50
N ALA A 13 28.09 -5.26 -5.87
CA ALA A 13 26.66 -5.51 -6.00
C ALA A 13 25.81 -4.36 -5.42
N GLU A 14 26.19 -3.78 -4.28
CA GLU A 14 25.52 -2.62 -3.70
C GLU A 14 25.76 -1.35 -4.52
N ARG A 15 26.96 -1.14 -5.05
CA ARG A 15 27.24 -0.03 -5.98
C ARG A 15 26.43 -0.15 -7.27
N MET A 16 26.32 -1.36 -7.82
CA MET A 16 25.47 -1.63 -8.98
C MET A 16 23.99 -1.45 -8.67
N ARG A 17 23.52 -1.89 -7.50
CA ARG A 17 22.15 -1.66 -7.03
C ARG A 17 21.86 -0.17 -6.85
N GLN A 18 22.75 0.59 -6.22
CA GLN A 18 22.63 2.04 -6.05
C GLN A 18 22.69 2.78 -7.39
N ALA A 19 23.59 2.37 -8.29
CA ALA A 19 23.69 2.94 -9.63
C ALA A 19 22.42 2.66 -10.45
N LEU A 20 21.88 1.44 -10.40
CA LEU A 20 20.66 1.06 -11.13
C LEU A 20 19.39 1.68 -10.53
N LEU A 21 19.33 1.93 -9.22
CA LEU A 21 18.30 2.76 -8.60
C LEU A 21 18.35 4.21 -9.09
N ARG A 22 19.54 4.71 -9.45
CA ARG A 22 19.76 6.02 -10.07
C ARG A 22 19.48 6.05 -11.58
N VAL A 23 19.35 4.92 -12.27
CA VAL A 23 18.89 4.85 -13.68
C VAL A 23 17.36 4.91 -13.76
N SER A 24 16.74 5.69 -12.87
CA SER A 24 15.32 6.03 -13.01
C SER A 24 15.20 7.15 -14.04
N LEU A 25 14.65 6.82 -15.20
CA LEU A 25 14.02 7.78 -16.10
C LEU A 25 12.83 8.41 -15.35
N GLY A 26 12.94 9.68 -14.95
CA GLY A 26 11.83 10.47 -14.38
C GLY A 26 12.25 11.29 -13.15
N GLY A 27 11.83 12.56 -13.09
CA GLY A 27 12.38 13.58 -12.21
C GLY A 27 12.13 13.37 -10.72
N CYS A 28 12.79 14.19 -9.90
CA CYS A 28 12.50 14.38 -8.48
C CYS A 28 11.12 15.04 -8.31
N ASP A 29 10.05 14.33 -8.67
CA ASP A 29 8.69 14.82 -8.58
C ASP A 29 8.22 14.64 -7.13
N VAL A 30 8.06 15.76 -6.43
CA VAL A 30 7.38 15.78 -5.13
C VAL A 30 5.89 15.71 -5.41
N VAL A 31 5.25 14.61 -5.03
CA VAL A 31 3.79 14.51 -5.05
C VAL A 31 3.29 15.18 -3.78
N LEU A 32 2.75 16.38 -3.92
CA LEU A 32 1.97 17.03 -2.87
C LEU A 32 0.53 16.52 -2.99
N PHE A 33 0.13 15.74 -2.00
CA PHE A 33 -1.20 15.20 -1.88
C PHE A 33 -1.81 15.72 -0.58
N PHE A 34 -2.92 16.44 -0.66
CA PHE A 34 -3.69 16.79 0.53
C PHE A 34 -4.63 15.63 0.85
N ASP A 35 -4.83 15.40 2.14
CA ASP A 35 -5.50 14.25 2.74
C ASP A 35 -6.96 13.99 2.30
N PHE A 36 -7.76 13.35 3.14
CA PHE A 36 -9.19 13.13 2.86
C PHE A 36 -9.98 14.42 2.61
N SER A 37 -9.45 15.60 2.96
CA SER A 37 -10.01 16.92 2.62
C SER A 37 -10.02 17.22 1.11
N CYS A 38 -9.22 16.51 0.31
CA CYS A 38 -9.31 16.56 -1.15
C CYS A 38 -10.58 15.92 -1.71
N LEU A 39 -11.21 15.03 -0.94
CA LEU A 39 -12.46 14.41 -1.36
C LEU A 39 -13.62 15.35 -1.07
N PRO A 40 -14.75 15.25 -1.79
CA PRO A 40 -15.94 16.04 -1.48
C PRO A 40 -16.35 15.86 -0.01
N GLN A 41 -16.55 16.99 0.68
CA GLN A 41 -16.95 17.02 2.09
C GLN A 41 -18.46 17.26 2.21
N GLU A 42 -19.04 16.92 3.35
CA GLU A 42 -20.46 17.17 3.61
C GLU A 42 -20.79 18.69 3.66
N PRO A 43 -21.95 19.12 3.14
CA PRO A 43 -22.97 18.32 2.46
C PRO A 43 -22.56 17.91 1.04
N ARG A 44 -22.66 16.62 0.72
CA ARG A 44 -22.29 16.06 -0.61
C ARG A 44 -23.49 15.96 -1.55
N SER A 45 -23.29 16.27 -2.84
CA SER A 45 -24.21 15.85 -3.90
C SER A 45 -24.12 14.33 -4.15
N GLU A 46 -25.05 13.75 -4.93
CA GLU A 46 -24.97 12.32 -5.29
C GLU A 46 -23.71 11.98 -6.09
N ASP A 47 -23.25 12.90 -6.94
CA ASP A 47 -22.02 12.73 -7.72
C ASP A 47 -20.77 12.85 -6.83
N ASP A 48 -20.79 13.77 -5.86
CA ASP A 48 -19.74 13.91 -4.85
C ASP A 48 -19.62 12.66 -3.97
N GLU A 49 -20.74 12.09 -3.54
CA GLU A 49 -20.77 10.86 -2.75
C GLU A 49 -20.22 9.68 -3.56
N ARG A 50 -20.55 9.60 -4.85
CA ARG A 50 -20.01 8.58 -5.76
C ARG A 50 -18.50 8.74 -5.93
N LEU A 51 -18.02 9.96 -6.16
CA LEU A 51 -16.59 10.26 -6.29
C LEU A 51 -15.85 9.92 -5.00
N PHE A 52 -16.39 10.36 -3.85
CA PHE A 52 -15.85 10.07 -2.54
C PHE A 52 -15.69 8.55 -2.32
N ARG A 53 -16.76 7.77 -2.52
CA ARG A 53 -16.73 6.31 -2.36
C ARG A 53 -15.79 5.61 -3.32
N THR A 54 -15.62 6.15 -4.52
CA THR A 54 -14.72 5.60 -5.54
C THR A 54 -13.26 5.84 -5.15
N CYS A 55 -12.93 7.04 -4.68
CA CYS A 55 -11.56 7.42 -4.35
C CYS A 55 -11.09 6.88 -2.99
N LEU A 56 -11.98 6.81 -2.00
CA LEU A 56 -11.64 6.49 -0.61
C LEU A 56 -10.81 5.19 -0.44
N PRO A 57 -11.15 4.05 -1.10
CA PRO A 57 -10.36 2.82 -0.98
C PRO A 57 -8.93 2.93 -1.53
N HIS A 58 -8.68 3.90 -2.42
CA HIS A 58 -7.38 4.11 -3.06
C HIS A 58 -6.50 5.12 -2.33
N MET A 59 -7.07 5.97 -1.48
CA MET A 59 -6.34 7.01 -0.75
C MET A 59 -5.18 6.43 0.08
N GLY A 60 -5.46 5.35 0.81
CA GLY A 60 -4.47 4.67 1.64
C GLY A 60 -3.28 4.10 0.86
N VAL A 61 -3.42 3.91 -0.46
CA VAL A 61 -2.35 3.41 -1.31
C VAL A 61 -1.17 4.39 -1.30
N LEU A 62 -1.42 5.69 -1.29
CA LEU A 62 -0.36 6.71 -1.24
C LEU A 62 0.43 6.63 0.07
N TYR A 63 -0.26 6.63 1.20
CA TYR A 63 0.35 6.51 2.54
C TYR A 63 1.10 5.19 2.72
N SER A 64 0.63 4.11 2.10
CA SER A 64 1.27 2.78 2.22
C SER A 64 2.51 2.58 1.33
N MET A 65 2.69 3.37 0.27
CA MET A 65 3.73 3.14 -0.74
C MET A 65 4.85 4.17 -0.74
N PHE A 66 4.56 5.41 -0.33
CA PHE A 66 5.49 6.52 -0.40
C PHE A 66 5.90 6.99 0.99
N PRO A 67 7.18 7.37 1.17
CA PRO A 67 7.64 7.98 2.42
C PRO A 67 6.73 9.15 2.81
N THR A 68 6.18 9.08 4.02
CA THR A 68 5.17 10.02 4.51
C THR A 68 5.79 10.94 5.55
N LEU A 69 5.51 12.24 5.42
CA LEU A 69 5.85 13.28 6.40
C LEU A 69 4.59 13.62 7.22
N ILE A 70 4.65 13.42 8.53
CA ILE A 70 3.59 13.82 9.46
C ILE A 70 3.84 15.25 9.92
N LEU A 71 2.85 16.12 9.69
CA LEU A 71 2.77 17.47 10.23
C LEU A 71 1.73 17.44 11.35
N HIS A 72 2.19 17.42 12.59
CA HIS A 72 1.35 17.21 13.77
C HIS A 72 0.93 18.53 14.43
N GLU A 73 1.51 19.65 13.98
CA GLU A 73 1.21 20.99 14.46
C GLU A 73 -0.20 21.40 14.03
N VAL A 74 -1.07 21.66 15.00
CA VAL A 74 -2.45 22.10 14.77
C VAL A 74 -2.65 23.55 15.23
N PRO A 75 -3.52 24.34 14.57
CA PRO A 75 -3.84 25.70 15.00
C PRO A 75 -4.43 25.73 16.42
N SER A 76 -4.23 26.85 17.13
CA SER A 76 -4.82 27.05 18.45
C SER A 76 -6.34 26.87 18.44
N GLY A 77 -6.86 25.97 19.27
CA GLY A 77 -8.29 25.64 19.37
C GLY A 77 -8.73 24.44 18.55
N ALA A 78 -7.84 23.87 17.72
CA ALA A 78 -8.03 22.54 17.14
C ALA A 78 -7.61 21.45 18.16
N HIS A 79 -8.13 20.24 17.96
CA HIS A 79 -7.71 19.06 18.73
C HIS A 79 -6.39 18.52 18.17
N ASP A 80 -5.66 17.76 19.00
CA ASP A 80 -4.38 17.20 18.62
C ASP A 80 -4.51 16.23 17.42
N TYR A 81 -3.45 16.16 16.61
CA TYR A 81 -3.42 15.35 15.38
C TYR A 81 -3.86 13.89 15.63
N LEU A 82 -3.36 13.23 16.68
CA LEU A 82 -3.71 11.84 17.00
C LEU A 82 -5.05 11.67 17.74
N GLU A 83 -5.72 12.75 18.12
CA GLU A 83 -7.11 12.70 18.59
C GLU A 83 -8.10 12.60 17.42
N SER A 84 -7.74 13.11 16.23
CA SER A 84 -8.55 12.99 15.02
C SER A 84 -8.55 11.55 14.52
N GLY A 85 -9.74 10.99 14.29
CA GLY A 85 -9.89 9.64 13.78
C GLY A 85 -9.37 9.46 12.35
N TRP A 86 -9.49 10.50 11.51
CA TRP A 86 -9.00 10.48 10.12
C TRP A 86 -7.47 10.64 10.05
N CYS A 87 -6.89 11.58 10.81
CA CYS A 87 -5.44 11.72 10.90
C CYS A 87 -4.78 10.47 11.50
N PHE A 88 -5.43 9.86 12.50
CA PHE A 88 -5.02 8.58 13.03
C PHE A 88 -5.03 7.46 11.97
N CYS A 89 -6.03 7.43 11.09
CA CYS A 89 -6.10 6.48 9.97
C CYS A 89 -4.90 6.64 9.02
N GLU A 90 -4.53 7.86 8.66
CA GLU A 90 -3.39 8.16 7.80
C GLU A 90 -2.09 7.69 8.45
N PHE A 91 -1.89 8.08 9.71
CA PHE A 91 -0.74 7.68 10.51
C PHE A 91 -0.59 6.16 10.56
N LYS A 92 -1.64 5.43 10.95
CA LYS A 92 -1.61 3.95 11.02
C LYS A 92 -1.43 3.31 9.65
N THR A 93 -1.99 3.89 8.58
CA THR A 93 -1.78 3.37 7.20
C THR A 93 -0.31 3.50 6.79
N ALA A 94 0.31 4.66 7.05
CA ALA A 94 1.72 4.89 6.78
C ALA A 94 2.63 4.01 7.67
N GLN A 95 2.23 3.79 8.92
CA GLN A 95 2.93 2.88 9.83
C GLN A 95 2.87 1.43 9.32
N LEU A 96 1.70 0.93 8.94
CA LEU A 96 1.51 -0.41 8.34
C LEU A 96 2.27 -0.57 7.03
N GLY A 97 2.46 0.52 6.27
CA GLY A 97 3.28 0.55 5.06
C GLY A 97 4.79 0.72 5.31
N ASN A 98 5.23 0.88 6.56
CA ASN A 98 6.60 1.22 6.94
C ASN A 98 7.15 2.49 6.23
N GLN A 99 6.32 3.53 6.12
CA GLN A 99 6.63 4.75 5.37
C GLN A 99 6.98 5.97 6.25
N LEU A 100 6.98 5.83 7.58
CA LEU A 100 7.18 6.96 8.50
C LEU A 100 8.67 7.27 8.81
N SER A 101 9.59 6.33 8.53
CA SER A 101 10.97 6.40 9.03
C SER A 101 11.83 7.50 8.38
N GLN A 102 11.59 7.87 7.13
CA GLN A 102 12.49 8.77 6.39
C GLN A 102 12.31 10.25 6.74
N TYR A 103 11.06 10.70 6.91
CA TYR A 103 10.74 12.12 7.06
C TYR A 103 10.02 12.45 8.38
N SER A 104 9.45 11.46 9.07
CA SER A 104 8.62 11.71 10.26
C SER A 104 9.31 11.41 11.58
N SER A 105 10.63 11.24 11.63
CA SER A 105 11.35 10.91 12.88
C SER A 105 11.10 11.91 14.01
N ALA A 106 11.20 13.21 13.72
CA ALA A 106 10.95 14.26 14.71
C ALA A 106 9.48 14.29 15.18
N ALA A 107 8.53 14.08 14.26
CA ALA A 107 7.11 14.00 14.60
C ALA A 107 6.80 12.76 15.44
N LEU A 108 7.42 11.62 15.13
CA LEU A 108 7.29 10.38 15.91
C LEU A 108 7.82 10.54 17.33
N GLU A 109 8.97 11.19 17.50
CA GLU A 109 9.52 11.53 18.81
C GLU A 109 8.57 12.46 19.60
N ALA A 110 8.04 13.50 18.95
CA ALA A 110 7.10 14.43 19.57
C ALA A 110 5.78 13.75 19.98
N LEU A 111 5.32 12.80 19.18
CA LEU A 111 4.09 12.02 19.43
C LEU A 111 4.33 10.82 20.36
N GLY A 112 5.57 10.56 20.79
CA GLY A 112 5.91 9.40 21.62
C GLY A 112 5.64 8.05 20.94
N CYS A 113 5.67 8.00 19.61
CA CYS A 113 5.33 6.82 18.81
C CYS A 113 6.60 6.19 18.21
N SER A 114 6.65 4.85 18.14
CA SER A 114 7.72 4.16 17.42
C SER A 114 7.40 4.01 15.92
N PRO A 115 8.35 4.30 15.00
CA PRO A 115 8.17 4.01 13.58
C PRO A 115 7.96 2.52 13.29
N TRP A 116 8.53 1.65 14.15
CA TRP A 116 8.64 0.21 13.94
C TRP A 116 7.65 -0.62 14.75
N GLU A 117 6.76 0.02 15.51
CA GLU A 117 5.71 -0.70 16.27
C GLU A 117 4.81 -1.56 15.36
N GLY A 118 4.74 -1.25 14.05
CA GLY A 118 4.06 -2.07 13.05
C GLY A 118 4.65 -3.48 12.87
N ASP A 119 5.93 -3.70 13.17
CA ASP A 119 6.55 -5.03 13.17
C ASP A 119 6.15 -5.82 14.44
N ASN A 120 5.85 -5.10 15.55
CA ASN A 120 5.38 -5.69 16.81
C ASN A 120 3.88 -5.98 16.86
N VAL A 121 3.08 -5.40 15.95
CA VAL A 121 1.63 -5.68 15.83
C VAL A 121 1.37 -7.18 15.54
N PHE A 122 2.37 -7.87 14.99
CA PHE A 122 2.30 -9.28 14.64
C PHE A 122 3.39 -10.15 15.32
N ASP A 123 4.09 -9.64 16.34
CA ASP A 123 5.26 -10.30 16.97
C ASP A 123 4.90 -11.43 17.97
N ASP A 124 5.86 -12.35 18.14
CA ASP A 124 5.74 -13.81 18.23
C ASP A 124 5.61 -14.41 19.65
N GLN A 125 5.43 -13.64 20.72
CA GLN A 125 5.71 -14.13 22.08
C GLN A 125 4.54 -14.33 23.08
N ALA A 126 3.27 -14.25 22.69
CA ALA A 126 2.17 -14.49 23.64
C ALA A 126 1.07 -15.43 23.13
N MET A 127 1.07 -16.64 23.70
CA MET A 127 -0.07 -17.49 24.11
C MET A 127 -1.31 -17.57 23.18
N GLU A 128 -1.37 -18.70 22.47
CA GLU A 128 -2.58 -19.38 21.97
C GLU A 128 -3.43 -18.69 20.88
N GLY A 129 -2.88 -18.67 19.66
CA GLY A 129 -3.62 -18.87 18.40
C GLY A 129 -4.41 -17.68 17.82
N PRO A 130 -4.68 -17.71 16.50
CA PRO A 130 -3.67 -17.46 15.46
C PRO A 130 -2.92 -16.14 15.72
N ARG A 131 -1.92 -15.81 14.90
CA ARG A 131 -1.40 -14.42 14.77
C ARG A 131 -2.53 -13.51 14.25
N SER A 132 -3.48 -13.20 15.12
CA SER A 132 -4.92 -13.13 14.82
C SER A 132 -5.33 -11.73 14.43
N MET A 133 -5.87 -11.60 13.22
CA MET A 133 -6.61 -10.40 12.81
C MET A 133 -7.64 -9.96 13.87
N LYS A 134 -8.18 -10.88 14.66
CA LYS A 134 -9.09 -10.54 15.77
C LYS A 134 -8.41 -9.72 16.86
N HIS A 135 -7.14 -10.00 17.18
CA HIS A 135 -6.39 -9.23 18.16
C HIS A 135 -6.09 -7.82 17.65
N PHE A 136 -5.59 -7.70 16.41
CA PHE A 136 -5.42 -6.41 15.75
C PHE A 136 -6.73 -5.62 15.72
N ASN A 137 -7.83 -6.23 15.29
CA ASN A 137 -9.16 -5.61 15.27
C ASN A 137 -9.60 -5.15 16.64
N SER A 138 -9.34 -5.93 17.69
CA SER A 138 -9.71 -5.57 19.06
C SER A 138 -8.94 -4.35 19.56
N ILE A 139 -7.62 -4.29 19.31
CA ILE A 139 -6.79 -3.14 19.67
C ILE A 139 -7.25 -1.92 18.88
N LEU A 140 -7.40 -2.08 17.56
CA LEU A 140 -7.80 -1.01 16.67
C LEU A 140 -9.17 -0.44 17.07
N GLN A 141 -10.14 -1.30 17.39
CA GLN A 141 -11.46 -0.85 17.82
C GLN A 141 -11.41 -0.09 19.15
N ALA A 142 -10.56 -0.51 20.09
CA ALA A 142 -10.33 0.22 21.33
C ALA A 142 -9.69 1.59 21.08
N GLU A 143 -8.67 1.67 20.22
CA GLU A 143 -8.04 2.95 19.85
C GLU A 143 -9.04 3.89 19.16
N LEU A 144 -9.81 3.39 18.17
CA LEU A 144 -10.80 4.16 17.43
C LEU A 144 -11.94 4.68 18.30
N SER A 145 -12.32 3.94 19.37
CA SER A 145 -13.36 4.39 20.31
C SER A 145 -12.98 5.66 21.09
N GLN A 146 -11.68 5.96 21.17
CA GLN A 146 -11.15 7.15 21.83
C GLN A 146 -10.91 8.31 20.86
N LYS A 147 -11.12 8.10 19.55
CA LYS A 147 -10.87 9.12 18.52
C LYS A 147 -12.09 9.98 18.27
N ARG A 148 -11.83 11.23 17.87
CA ARG A 148 -12.84 12.21 17.48
C ARG A 148 -13.16 12.03 16.00
N PHE A 149 -14.44 11.87 15.71
CA PHE A 149 -14.98 11.88 14.35
C PHE A 149 -16.07 12.94 14.25
N SER A 150 -16.08 13.68 13.15
CA SER A 150 -17.18 14.59 12.83
C SER A 150 -18.48 13.83 12.55
N CYS A 151 -18.37 12.63 11.95
CA CYS A 151 -19.49 11.72 11.72
C CYS A 151 -19.25 10.37 12.44
N PRO A 152 -20.16 9.89 13.30
CA PRO A 152 -19.96 8.64 14.04
C PRO A 152 -19.79 7.39 13.15
N THR A 153 -20.31 7.40 11.92
CA THR A 153 -20.16 6.28 10.98
C THR A 153 -18.73 6.14 10.45
N ASP A 154 -17.93 7.21 10.48
CA ASP A 154 -16.57 7.24 9.96
C ASP A 154 -15.65 6.29 10.71
N ALA A 155 -15.88 6.06 12.00
CA ALA A 155 -15.11 5.10 12.79
C ALA A 155 -15.17 3.68 12.19
N THR A 156 -16.33 3.30 11.65
CA THR A 156 -16.50 2.00 10.98
C THR A 156 -15.73 1.97 9.66
N THR A 157 -15.81 3.05 8.88
CA THR A 157 -15.09 3.20 7.61
C THR A 157 -13.58 3.15 7.82
N VAL A 158 -13.04 3.90 8.78
CA VAL A 158 -11.61 3.90 9.14
C VAL A 158 -11.17 2.50 9.58
N CYS A 159 -11.96 1.82 10.41
CA CYS A 159 -11.67 0.45 10.81
C CYS A 159 -11.55 -0.49 9.60
N GLN A 160 -12.47 -0.40 8.64
CA GLN A 160 -12.43 -1.20 7.40
C GLN A 160 -11.20 -0.88 6.54
N ILE A 161 -10.85 0.40 6.40
CA ILE A 161 -9.66 0.84 5.65
C ILE A 161 -8.40 0.23 6.27
N LEU A 162 -8.20 0.44 7.58
CA LEU A 162 -7.01 -0.04 8.29
C LEU A 162 -6.91 -1.57 8.26
N ASN A 163 -8.04 -2.28 8.34
CA ASN A 163 -8.07 -3.73 8.19
C ASN A 163 -7.61 -4.17 6.79
N GLY A 164 -8.02 -3.46 5.75
CA GLY A 164 -7.54 -3.71 4.38
C GLY A 164 -6.01 -3.58 4.26
N PHE A 165 -5.43 -2.54 4.87
CA PHE A 165 -3.98 -2.34 4.88
C PHE A 165 -3.24 -3.36 5.75
N ALA A 166 -3.81 -3.77 6.88
CA ALA A 166 -3.25 -4.83 7.71
C ALA A 166 -3.16 -6.15 6.94
N PHE A 167 -4.23 -6.56 6.25
CA PHE A 167 -4.20 -7.75 5.39
C PHE A 167 -3.16 -7.64 4.27
N LYS A 168 -3.04 -6.46 3.65
CA LYS A 168 -2.02 -6.19 2.62
C LYS A 168 -0.60 -6.34 3.18
N ARG A 169 -0.32 -5.78 4.36
CA ARG A 169 0.98 -5.91 5.05
C ARG A 169 1.29 -7.37 5.38
N MET A 170 0.35 -8.07 6.01
CA MET A 170 0.50 -9.49 6.34
C MET A 170 0.76 -10.36 5.11
N LEU A 171 0.06 -10.08 4.01
CA LEU A 171 0.29 -10.77 2.74
C LEU A 171 1.70 -10.51 2.21
N LEU A 172 2.14 -9.25 2.22
CA LEU A 172 3.47 -8.88 1.72
C LEU A 172 4.57 -9.54 2.57
N ASP A 173 4.45 -9.49 3.89
CA ASP A 173 5.43 -10.08 4.81
C ASP A 173 5.53 -11.60 4.62
N ALA A 174 4.39 -12.28 4.45
CA ALA A 174 4.36 -13.71 4.15
C ALA A 174 5.00 -14.02 2.79
N ILE A 175 4.79 -13.18 1.76
CA ILE A 175 5.43 -13.34 0.45
C ILE A 175 6.95 -13.15 0.55
N GLU A 176 7.40 -12.13 1.30
CA GLU A 176 8.83 -11.85 1.47
C GLU A 176 9.55 -12.92 2.28
N ALA A 177 8.90 -13.44 3.33
CA ALA A 177 9.36 -14.59 4.10
C ALA A 177 9.27 -15.92 3.32
N GLY A 178 8.43 -15.96 2.28
CA GLY A 178 8.16 -17.15 1.48
C GLY A 178 7.26 -18.19 2.16
N ASP A 179 6.51 -17.77 3.19
CA ASP A 179 5.58 -18.61 3.94
C ASP A 179 4.30 -18.86 3.14
N SER A 180 4.29 -19.94 2.36
CA SER A 180 3.17 -20.29 1.49
C SER A 180 1.88 -20.59 2.24
N ASP A 181 1.97 -21.12 3.46
CA ASP A 181 0.79 -21.47 4.25
C ASP A 181 0.10 -20.21 4.75
N ARG A 182 0.90 -19.24 5.23
CA ARG A 182 0.39 -17.94 5.62
C ARG A 182 -0.18 -17.16 4.44
N VAL A 183 0.46 -17.22 3.26
CA VAL A 183 -0.10 -16.61 2.03
C VAL A 183 -1.47 -17.21 1.71
N ARG A 184 -1.63 -18.55 1.79
CA ARG A 184 -2.94 -19.19 1.55
C ARG A 184 -3.99 -18.73 2.55
N GLU A 185 -3.64 -18.65 3.83
CA GLU A 185 -4.55 -18.19 4.87
C GLU A 185 -5.02 -16.76 4.60
N VAL A 186 -4.10 -15.83 4.35
CA VAL A 186 -4.45 -14.41 4.10
C VAL A 186 -5.28 -14.27 2.82
N VAL A 187 -4.92 -14.97 1.74
CA VAL A 187 -5.68 -14.92 0.49
C VAL A 187 -7.07 -15.54 0.65
N ALA A 188 -7.23 -16.60 1.45
CA ALA A 188 -8.55 -17.15 1.76
C ALA A 188 -9.44 -16.14 2.51
N HIS A 189 -8.88 -15.39 3.46
CA HIS A 189 -9.60 -14.30 4.14
C HIS A 189 -9.95 -13.16 3.17
N LEU A 190 -9.03 -12.76 2.29
CA LEU A 190 -9.31 -11.74 1.27
C LEU A 190 -10.42 -12.18 0.31
N LYS A 191 -10.48 -13.47 -0.05
CA LYS A 191 -11.56 -14.04 -0.87
C LYS A 191 -12.91 -14.02 -0.17
N GLN A 192 -12.96 -14.34 1.12
CA GLN A 192 -14.20 -14.30 1.91
C GLN A 192 -14.82 -12.89 1.97
N ASN A 193 -14.02 -11.86 1.77
CA ASN A 193 -14.45 -10.46 1.79
C ASN A 193 -14.51 -9.83 0.38
N ASP A 194 -14.40 -10.62 -0.69
CA ASP A 194 -14.36 -10.15 -2.09
C ASP A 194 -13.25 -9.11 -2.40
N LEU A 195 -12.19 -9.08 -1.58
CA LEU A 195 -11.06 -8.14 -1.72
C LEU A 195 -9.88 -8.74 -2.49
N ALA A 196 -9.85 -10.06 -2.70
CA ALA A 196 -8.69 -10.76 -3.26
C ALA A 196 -8.21 -10.15 -4.59
N ARG A 197 -9.11 -9.95 -5.58
CA ARG A 197 -8.72 -9.38 -6.87
C ARG A 197 -8.12 -7.99 -6.73
N THR A 198 -8.81 -7.11 -6.01
CA THR A 198 -8.37 -5.73 -5.78
C THR A 198 -7.01 -5.68 -5.06
N THR A 199 -6.81 -6.49 -4.02
CA THR A 199 -5.56 -6.49 -3.24
C THR A 199 -4.38 -7.11 -3.99
N LEU A 200 -4.61 -8.18 -4.77
CA LEU A 200 -3.54 -8.90 -5.47
C LEU A 200 -2.93 -8.14 -6.65
N ASP A 201 -3.65 -7.14 -7.19
CA ASP A 201 -3.18 -6.33 -8.31
C ASP A 201 -2.75 -4.91 -7.89
N GLN A 202 -3.01 -4.54 -6.64
CA GLN A 202 -2.57 -3.27 -6.10
C GLN A 202 -1.04 -3.22 -5.98
N PRO A 203 -0.43 -2.06 -6.26
CA PRO A 203 0.99 -1.90 -6.02
C PRO A 203 1.32 -1.90 -4.52
N VAL A 204 2.47 -2.46 -4.17
CA VAL A 204 2.94 -2.67 -2.79
C VAL A 204 4.19 -1.85 -2.45
N ASN A 205 4.77 -1.14 -3.41
CA ASN A 205 5.94 -0.29 -3.17
C ASN A 205 6.03 0.87 -4.18
N ALA A 206 7.00 1.77 -3.95
CA ALA A 206 7.22 2.98 -4.75
C ALA A 206 7.54 2.73 -6.24
N VAL A 207 7.98 1.53 -6.62
CA VAL A 207 8.21 1.17 -8.03
C VAL A 207 7.01 0.49 -8.67
N LEU A 208 5.86 0.51 -7.99
CA LEU A 208 4.59 -0.06 -8.40
C LEU A 208 4.64 -1.57 -8.69
N GLU A 209 5.47 -2.31 -7.95
CA GLU A 209 5.41 -3.78 -7.98
C GLU A 209 4.09 -4.26 -7.36
N THR A 210 3.48 -5.28 -7.95
CA THR A 210 2.35 -6.03 -7.35
C THR A 210 2.89 -7.17 -6.46
N PRO A 211 2.06 -7.79 -5.59
CA PRO A 211 2.42 -9.01 -4.86
C PRO A 211 3.10 -10.09 -5.73
N LEU A 212 2.63 -10.26 -6.97
CA LEU A 212 3.20 -11.22 -7.91
C LEU A 212 4.62 -10.84 -8.37
N HIS A 213 4.92 -9.55 -8.54
CA HIS A 213 6.29 -9.10 -8.82
C HIS A 213 7.24 -9.50 -7.69
N VAL A 214 6.82 -9.28 -6.43
CA VAL A 214 7.60 -9.62 -5.25
C VAL A 214 7.86 -11.13 -5.20
N ALA A 215 6.82 -11.95 -5.35
CA ALA A 215 6.95 -13.42 -5.35
C ALA A 215 7.89 -13.96 -6.43
N VAL A 216 7.81 -13.42 -7.66
CA VAL A 216 8.70 -13.82 -8.76
C VAL A 216 10.13 -13.35 -8.51
N ARG A 217 10.30 -12.15 -7.95
CA ARG A 217 11.61 -11.59 -7.57
C ARG A 217 12.29 -12.40 -6.47
N THR A 218 11.55 -12.88 -5.47
CA THR A 218 12.03 -13.76 -4.40
C THR A 218 12.21 -15.22 -4.86
N LYS A 219 11.83 -15.54 -6.11
CA LYS A 219 11.93 -16.87 -6.74
C LYS A 219 11.09 -17.94 -6.03
N ASN A 220 10.07 -17.54 -5.27
CA ASN A 220 9.20 -18.49 -4.58
C ASN A 220 8.12 -19.03 -5.54
N VAL A 221 8.33 -20.25 -6.05
CA VAL A 221 7.45 -20.89 -7.04
C VAL A 221 6.07 -21.17 -6.46
N GLU A 222 6.00 -21.62 -5.21
CA GLU A 222 4.73 -22.00 -4.59
C GLU A 222 3.87 -20.77 -4.27
N VAL A 223 4.47 -19.71 -3.72
CA VAL A 223 3.78 -18.43 -3.53
C VAL A 223 3.33 -17.86 -4.87
N THR A 224 4.18 -17.91 -5.91
CA THR A 224 3.81 -17.47 -7.26
C THR A 224 2.59 -18.24 -7.79
N ARG A 225 2.55 -19.56 -7.59
CA ARG A 225 1.42 -20.41 -7.98
C ARG A 225 0.16 -20.00 -7.23
N ILE A 226 0.23 -19.85 -5.90
CA ILE A 226 -0.90 -19.42 -5.07
C ILE A 226 -1.47 -18.10 -5.59
N LEU A 227 -0.63 -17.07 -5.82
CA LEU A 227 -1.12 -15.77 -6.28
C LEU A 227 -1.81 -15.86 -7.65
N LEU A 228 -1.24 -16.63 -8.59
CA LEU A 228 -1.82 -16.83 -9.93
C LEU A 228 -3.14 -17.60 -9.89
N ASP A 229 -3.21 -18.69 -9.11
CA ASP A 229 -4.43 -19.50 -8.91
C ASP A 229 -5.57 -18.69 -8.25
N ASN A 230 -5.20 -17.60 -7.55
CA ASN A 230 -6.13 -16.68 -6.92
C ASN A 230 -6.40 -15.42 -7.75
N GLY A 231 -5.95 -15.37 -9.02
CA GLY A 231 -6.33 -14.35 -9.99
C GLY A 231 -5.40 -13.14 -10.09
N ALA A 232 -4.19 -13.19 -9.54
CA ALA A 232 -3.21 -12.12 -9.71
C ALA A 232 -2.81 -11.94 -11.19
N HIS A 233 -2.79 -10.71 -11.70
CA HIS A 233 -2.46 -10.41 -13.09
C HIS A 233 -0.97 -10.63 -13.40
N SER A 234 -0.68 -11.56 -14.32
CA SER A 234 0.69 -11.92 -14.71
C SER A 234 1.36 -10.96 -15.70
N THR A 235 0.61 -10.00 -16.24
CA THR A 235 1.06 -9.03 -17.25
C THR A 235 1.08 -7.59 -16.75
N ARG A 236 0.61 -7.33 -15.51
CA ARG A 236 0.55 -5.98 -14.94
C ARG A 236 1.94 -5.37 -14.90
N ARG A 237 2.09 -4.16 -15.42
CA ARG A 237 3.41 -3.50 -15.47
C ARG A 237 3.64 -2.60 -14.27
N ASN A 238 4.84 -2.67 -13.72
CA ASN A 238 5.30 -1.74 -12.68
C ASN A 238 5.75 -0.40 -13.29
N LEU A 239 6.28 0.51 -12.47
CA LEU A 239 6.72 1.86 -12.90
C LEU A 239 7.82 1.81 -13.98
N ARG A 240 8.62 0.73 -14.03
CA ARG A 240 9.66 0.53 -15.04
C ARG A 240 9.14 -0.05 -16.36
N GLY A 241 7.85 -0.39 -16.41
CA GLY A 241 7.25 -1.13 -17.51
C GLY A 241 7.49 -2.64 -17.45
N ASP A 242 8.06 -3.17 -16.37
CA ASP A 242 8.29 -4.61 -16.20
C ASP A 242 6.99 -5.32 -15.82
N ALA A 243 6.67 -6.43 -16.48
CA ALA A 243 5.74 -7.42 -15.93
C ALA A 243 6.42 -8.23 -14.79
N PRO A 244 5.67 -8.97 -13.94
CA PRO A 244 6.25 -9.78 -12.86
C PRO A 244 7.39 -10.69 -13.30
N SER A 245 7.29 -11.23 -14.51
CA SER A 245 8.28 -12.13 -15.10
C SER A 245 9.51 -11.44 -15.73
N GLN A 246 9.63 -10.11 -15.60
CA GLN A 246 10.67 -9.29 -16.23
C GLN A 246 11.54 -8.53 -15.22
N TRP A 247 12.68 -8.05 -15.69
CA TRP A 247 13.56 -7.10 -15.01
C TRP A 247 14.26 -6.24 -16.07
N PHE A 248 14.01 -4.92 -16.07
CA PHE A 248 14.46 -4.01 -17.13
C PHE A 248 14.07 -4.49 -18.53
N MET A 249 12.82 -4.91 -18.69
CA MET A 249 12.20 -5.47 -19.90
C MET A 249 12.77 -6.83 -20.34
N PHE A 250 13.84 -7.32 -19.72
CA PHE A 250 14.40 -8.63 -19.98
C PHE A 250 13.65 -9.73 -19.21
N PRO A 251 13.37 -10.90 -19.84
CA PRO A 251 12.74 -12.00 -19.14
C PRO A 251 13.61 -12.55 -17.99
N ARG A 252 13.00 -12.79 -16.83
CA ARG A 252 13.60 -13.57 -15.75
C ARG A 252 13.59 -15.05 -16.12
N CYS A 253 14.71 -15.73 -15.91
CA CYS A 253 14.91 -17.14 -16.25
C CYS A 253 14.50 -18.12 -15.13
N GLY A 254 14.05 -17.62 -13.97
CA GLY A 254 13.62 -18.47 -12.84
C GLY A 254 12.34 -19.25 -13.13
N GLU A 255 12.14 -20.35 -12.40
CA GLU A 255 10.91 -21.18 -12.52
C GLU A 255 9.65 -20.37 -12.21
N ALA A 256 9.65 -19.57 -11.14
CA ALA A 256 8.55 -18.65 -10.81
C ALA A 256 8.22 -17.70 -11.98
N ALA A 257 9.23 -17.17 -12.66
CA ALA A 257 9.02 -16.30 -13.82
C ALA A 257 8.47 -17.05 -15.04
N ARG A 258 8.89 -18.30 -15.26
CA ARG A 258 8.30 -19.16 -16.30
C ARG A 258 6.84 -19.44 -15.99
N LEU A 259 6.53 -19.78 -14.75
CA LEU A 259 5.16 -20.04 -14.28
C LEU A 259 4.24 -18.83 -14.50
N SER A 260 4.71 -17.64 -14.13
CA SER A 260 4.01 -16.38 -14.38
C SER A 260 3.71 -16.15 -15.86
N ARG A 261 4.67 -16.42 -16.77
CA ARG A 261 4.45 -16.30 -18.23
C ARG A 261 3.51 -17.34 -18.81
N SER A 262 3.53 -18.57 -18.28
CA SER A 262 2.67 -19.66 -18.75
C SER A 262 1.23 -19.58 -18.23
N SER A 263 0.95 -18.68 -17.29
CA SER A 263 -0.38 -18.59 -16.69
C SER A 263 -1.42 -18.07 -17.70
N PRO A 264 -2.60 -18.71 -17.81
CA PRO A 264 -3.68 -18.28 -18.70
C PRO A 264 -4.26 -16.91 -18.32
N ALA A 265 -4.00 -16.42 -17.11
CA ALA A 265 -4.34 -15.05 -16.67
C ALA A 265 -3.63 -13.95 -17.48
N ALA A 266 -2.60 -14.30 -18.28
CA ALA A 266 -1.97 -13.37 -19.22
C ALA A 266 -2.92 -12.85 -20.32
N LYS A 267 -4.12 -13.47 -20.46
CA LYS A 267 -5.15 -13.07 -21.42
C LYS A 267 -6.30 -12.25 -20.81
N GLN A 268 -6.26 -11.98 -19.50
CA GLN A 268 -7.24 -11.10 -18.87
C GLN A 268 -6.75 -9.65 -19.03
N ASP A 269 -7.41 -8.93 -19.93
CA ASP A 269 -7.42 -7.47 -20.16
C ASP A 269 -6.58 -6.89 -21.33
N ASP A 270 -7.05 -7.16 -22.56
CA ASP A 270 -7.11 -6.15 -23.64
C ASP A 270 -8.41 -5.32 -23.56
N GLY A 271 -9.13 -5.38 -22.43
CA GLY A 271 -10.28 -4.55 -22.12
C GLY A 271 -9.79 -3.18 -21.68
N GLU A 272 -9.66 -2.31 -22.67
CA GLU A 272 -9.79 -0.85 -22.56
C GLU A 272 -10.36 -0.43 -21.19
N ILE A 273 -9.55 0.25 -20.37
CA ILE A 273 -10.07 1.10 -19.30
C ILE A 273 -10.88 2.18 -20.04
N ARG A 274 -12.13 1.88 -20.40
CA ARG A 274 -13.11 2.89 -20.73
C ARG A 274 -13.35 3.61 -19.42
N SER A 275 -12.69 4.75 -19.28
CA SER A 275 -13.08 5.80 -18.37
C SER A 275 -14.60 5.89 -18.38
N PRO A 276 -15.30 5.77 -17.23
CA PRO A 276 -16.76 5.95 -17.19
C PRO A 276 -17.15 7.43 -17.30
N ILE A 277 -16.34 8.23 -17.98
CA ILE A 277 -16.61 9.64 -18.25
C ILE A 277 -17.47 9.64 -19.52
N PRO A 278 -18.77 9.97 -19.46
CA PRO A 278 -19.52 10.22 -20.68
C PRO A 278 -18.86 11.39 -21.40
N GLU A 279 -18.61 11.27 -22.71
CA GLU A 279 -18.14 12.41 -23.48
C GLU A 279 -19.10 13.60 -23.28
N PRO A 280 -18.59 14.81 -23.01
CA PRO A 280 -19.44 15.98 -22.90
C PRO A 280 -20.10 16.24 -24.26
N CYS A 281 -21.40 15.94 -24.30
CA CYS A 281 -22.28 16.34 -25.38
C CYS A 281 -22.29 17.87 -25.45
N GLY A 282 -21.65 18.46 -26.48
CA GLY A 282 -21.82 19.89 -26.78
C GLY A 282 -20.64 20.57 -27.42
N ARG A 283 -20.44 20.38 -28.74
CA ARG A 283 -19.85 21.44 -29.56
C ARG A 283 -20.86 22.58 -29.65
N MET A 284 -20.76 23.58 -28.77
CA MET A 284 -21.29 24.90 -29.10
C MET A 284 -20.29 25.58 -30.05
N ALA A 285 -20.69 25.69 -31.31
CA ALA A 285 -20.04 26.56 -32.27
C ALA A 285 -20.11 28.00 -31.76
N VAL A 286 -18.94 28.61 -31.52
CA VAL A 286 -18.83 30.05 -31.35
C VAL A 286 -18.58 30.63 -32.74
N THR A 287 -19.63 31.17 -33.35
CA THR A 287 -19.51 32.14 -34.44
C THR A 287 -19.86 33.51 -33.86
N GLY A 288 -18.86 34.39 -33.83
CA GLY A 288 -18.99 35.83 -33.69
C GLY A 288 -18.10 36.48 -34.74
#